data_AF-A0A016TSN1-F1
#
_entry.id   AF-A0A016TSN1-F1
#
_cell.length_a   1.000
_cell.length_b   1.000
_cell.length_c   1.000
_cell.angle_alpha   90.00
_cell.angle_beta   90.00
_cell.angle_gamma   90.00
#
_symmetry.space_group_name_H-M   'P 1'
#
loop_
_entity.id
_entity.type
_entity.pdbx_description
1 polymer ?
#
loop_
_entity_poly.entity_id
_entity_poly.type
_entity_poly.pdbx_seq_one_letter_code
_entity_poly.pdbx_strand_id
1 'polypeptide(L)'
;MEHRSSRPIVVEKRRPYDLAQHAIRRPLPPPRRPGRRRFVLKAMSQLAGLRCLILIALVAADELHLTTDDEGYLTVIQGFATQLHCVLNTCSPNVVWSKDEVMIFNGTSFVKSPSIDEKSFKLHHKVEVDFEKGCTSQCDDSTPCPEGSSCVDNQCCTCSKEEFTLILRNLTFEDSGRYKCQIANQSEQLEFQVEVLESGLKGGFHENISYDHSECCQEKGISPLCRAMCKPSEMAEHHFDPTSCKTDDYKNFLYCATENGTRSHIHCCKTQLVPSFCYDFCSGDFKMLRRAHRLCLYYLPEIFDCYNRAYRMLVNPPLEHFRSRDSVPVTQFSWNQSPKPL
;
A
#
# COMPACT_ATOMS: atom_id res chain seq x y z
N MET A 1 49.96 1.45 -57.38
CA MET A 1 50.25 0.03 -57.08
C MET A 1 49.76 -0.31 -55.66
N GLU A 2 48.49 -0.18 -55.30
CA GLU A 2 47.22 -0.66 -55.90
C GLU A 2 46.80 -2.09 -55.55
N HIS A 3 45.52 -2.20 -55.22
CA HIS A 3 44.63 -3.35 -55.35
C HIS A 3 45.11 -4.75 -54.88
N ARG A 4 44.46 -5.21 -53.81
CA ARG A 4 43.29 -6.07 -54.05
C ARG A 4 42.13 -5.81 -53.10
N SER A 5 40.92 -6.02 -53.59
CA SER A 5 39.65 -5.82 -52.89
C SER A 5 38.84 -7.12 -52.95
N SER A 6 38.19 -7.47 -51.85
CA SER A 6 36.98 -8.30 -51.83
C SER A 6 36.16 -8.01 -50.58
N ARG A 7 34.87 -7.73 -50.79
CA ARG A 7 33.82 -7.70 -49.75
C ARG A 7 32.98 -9.00 -49.87
N PRO A 8 31.82 -9.12 -49.19
CA PRO A 8 31.66 -9.35 -47.77
C PRO A 8 31.00 -10.71 -47.51
N ILE A 9 30.90 -11.14 -46.25
CA ILE A 9 30.11 -12.33 -45.88
C ILE A 9 28.71 -11.89 -45.43
N VAL A 10 27.68 -12.44 -46.07
CA VAL A 10 26.26 -12.34 -45.69
C VAL A 10 25.78 -13.71 -45.25
N VAL A 11 25.06 -13.80 -44.13
CA VAL A 11 24.41 -15.04 -43.68
C VAL A 11 23.01 -14.71 -43.17
N GLU A 12 21.97 -15.20 -43.84
CA GLU A 12 20.61 -15.23 -43.31
C GLU A 12 19.95 -16.60 -43.57
N LYS A 13 19.39 -17.17 -42.49
CA LYS A 13 18.34 -18.24 -42.39
C LYS A 13 18.23 -19.27 -43.53
N ARG A 14 18.28 -20.56 -43.15
CA ARG A 14 17.07 -21.41 -42.94
C ARG A 14 17.41 -22.78 -42.31
N ARG A 15 16.37 -23.46 -41.78
CA ARG A 15 16.39 -24.86 -41.28
C ARG A 15 16.18 -25.87 -42.41
N PRO A 16 16.55 -27.15 -42.22
CA PRO A 16 15.49 -28.19 -42.14
C PRO A 16 15.72 -29.32 -41.10
N TYR A 17 14.61 -29.98 -40.72
CA TYR A 17 14.33 -31.42 -40.46
C TYR A 17 15.46 -32.45 -40.21
N ASP A 18 15.33 -33.54 -39.42
CA ASP A 18 14.39 -34.00 -38.36
C ASP A 18 15.11 -35.18 -37.59
N LEU A 19 14.62 -36.31 -37.03
CA LEU A 19 13.33 -37.00 -36.85
C LEU A 19 13.40 -37.98 -35.64
N ALA A 20 12.37 -38.07 -34.76
CA ALA A 20 12.11 -39.26 -33.91
C ALA A 20 10.67 -39.24 -33.32
N GLN A 21 10.03 -40.41 -33.12
CA GLN A 21 8.64 -40.54 -32.64
C GLN A 21 8.45 -41.73 -31.66
N HIS A 22 7.47 -41.60 -30.74
CA HIS A 22 6.63 -42.64 -30.06
C HIS A 22 6.28 -42.19 -28.61
N ALA A 23 5.18 -42.59 -27.94
CA ALA A 23 3.86 -43.04 -28.38
C ALA A 23 2.84 -43.03 -27.21
N ILE A 24 1.82 -42.17 -27.30
CA ILE A 24 0.38 -42.39 -26.99
C ILE A 24 -0.02 -43.46 -25.94
N ARG A 25 -0.73 -43.04 -24.87
CA ARG A 25 -2.04 -43.61 -24.43
C ARG A 25 -2.70 -42.79 -23.30
N ARG A 26 -4.04 -42.71 -23.31
CA ARG A 26 -4.92 -42.30 -22.18
C ARG A 26 -6.05 -43.32 -22.02
N PRO A 27 -6.43 -43.74 -20.80
CA PRO A 27 -7.66 -44.51 -20.55
C PRO A 27 -8.94 -43.66 -20.54
N LEU A 28 -10.10 -44.33 -20.43
CA LEU A 28 -11.45 -43.78 -20.61
C LEU A 28 -12.26 -43.64 -19.29
N PRO A 29 -13.31 -42.80 -19.24
CA PRO A 29 -14.21 -42.68 -18.09
C PRO A 29 -15.21 -43.85 -17.93
N PRO A 30 -15.76 -44.07 -16.72
CA PRO A 30 -16.67 -45.19 -16.43
C PRO A 30 -18.12 -45.02 -16.96
N PRO A 31 -18.90 -46.11 -17.09
CA PRO A 31 -20.16 -46.12 -17.86
C PRO A 31 -21.44 -45.77 -17.05
N ARG A 32 -22.47 -45.29 -17.77
CA ARG A 32 -23.86 -45.16 -17.28
C ARG A 32 -24.74 -46.34 -17.71
N ARG A 33 -25.56 -46.90 -16.80
CA ARG A 33 -26.79 -47.70 -17.06
C ARG A 33 -27.74 -47.58 -15.83
N PRO A 34 -28.98 -48.11 -15.84
CA PRO A 34 -30.13 -47.57 -16.56
C PRO A 34 -31.32 -47.24 -15.62
N GLY A 35 -32.42 -46.67 -16.14
CA GLY A 35 -33.52 -46.16 -15.31
C GLY A 35 -34.72 -47.11 -15.09
N ARG A 36 -35.52 -46.76 -14.06
CA ARG A 36 -36.91 -47.17 -13.76
C ARG A 36 -37.25 -48.67 -13.63
N ARG A 37 -37.75 -49.02 -12.43
CA ARG A 37 -39.05 -49.70 -12.29
C ARG A 37 -39.91 -48.95 -11.26
N ARG A 38 -41.22 -48.89 -11.50
CA ARG A 38 -42.22 -48.53 -10.48
C ARG A 38 -42.64 -49.80 -9.75
N PHE A 39 -42.84 -49.72 -8.44
CA PHE A 39 -43.76 -50.60 -7.72
C PHE A 39 -44.61 -49.74 -6.79
N VAL A 40 -45.88 -50.11 -6.66
CA VAL A 40 -46.88 -49.49 -5.79
C VAL A 40 -47.57 -50.63 -5.06
N LEU A 41 -47.70 -50.58 -3.73
CA LEU A 41 -48.87 -51.07 -3.00
C LEU A 41 -48.85 -50.68 -1.49
N LYS A 42 -50.04 -50.31 -0.98
CA LYS A 42 -50.59 -50.42 0.39
C LYS A 42 -49.62 -50.28 1.60
N ALA A 43 -49.62 -49.18 2.36
CA ALA A 43 -50.66 -48.66 3.27
C ALA A 43 -50.82 -49.39 4.64
N MET A 44 -50.71 -48.59 5.71
CA MET A 44 -51.23 -48.74 7.08
C MET A 44 -50.76 -49.88 8.01
N SER A 45 -50.16 -49.51 9.15
CA SER A 45 -50.89 -49.60 10.44
C SER A 45 -50.30 -48.67 11.53
N GLN A 46 -51.12 -48.45 12.55
CA GLN A 46 -50.96 -47.65 13.78
C GLN A 46 -49.65 -47.87 14.56
N LEU A 47 -49.11 -46.80 15.16
CA LEU A 47 -48.98 -46.68 16.62
C LEU A 47 -48.63 -45.24 17.02
N ALA A 48 -49.27 -44.71 18.07
CA ALA A 48 -49.05 -43.36 18.56
C ALA A 48 -47.93 -43.33 19.62
N GLY A 49 -47.09 -42.29 19.58
CA GLY A 49 -46.05 -42.04 20.58
C GLY A 49 -45.77 -40.54 20.71
N LEU A 50 -45.84 -40.03 21.94
CA LEU A 50 -45.64 -38.61 22.24
C LEU A 50 -44.29 -38.10 21.72
N ARG A 51 -44.33 -37.09 20.85
CA ARG A 51 -43.16 -36.23 20.58
C ARG A 51 -43.35 -34.91 21.31
N CYS A 52 -42.59 -34.72 22.39
CA CYS A 52 -42.41 -33.40 22.98
C CYS A 52 -41.61 -32.54 21.98
N LEU A 53 -42.28 -31.58 21.34
CA LEU A 53 -41.62 -30.60 20.47
C LEU A 53 -40.99 -29.52 21.36
N ILE A 54 -39.79 -29.81 21.86
CA ILE A 54 -38.89 -28.77 22.38
C ILE A 54 -38.44 -27.96 21.15
N LEU A 55 -39.17 -26.89 20.86
CA LEU A 55 -38.72 -25.84 19.97
C LEU A 55 -37.59 -25.09 20.67
N ILE A 56 -36.37 -25.61 20.54
CA ILE A 56 -35.16 -24.82 20.75
C ILE A 56 -35.18 -23.77 19.63
N ALA A 57 -35.71 -22.60 19.94
CA ALA A 57 -35.44 -21.41 19.17
C ALA A 57 -33.94 -21.14 19.31
N LEU A 58 -33.18 -21.55 18.30
CA LEU A 58 -31.82 -21.06 18.08
C LEU A 58 -31.97 -19.57 17.76
N VAL A 59 -31.95 -18.75 18.82
CA VAL A 59 -31.61 -17.35 18.70
C VAL A 59 -30.21 -17.34 18.09
N ALA A 60 -30.10 -16.84 16.86
CA ALA A 60 -28.80 -16.48 16.32
C ALA A 60 -28.32 -15.30 17.16
N ALA A 61 -27.48 -15.58 18.16
CA ALA A 61 -26.51 -14.60 18.59
C ALA A 61 -25.62 -14.31 17.37
N ASP A 62 -25.40 -13.04 17.03
CA ASP A 62 -24.36 -12.69 16.07
C ASP A 62 -23.02 -13.13 16.69
N GLU A 63 -22.46 -14.21 16.14
CA GLU A 63 -21.21 -14.78 16.61
C GLU A 63 -20.09 -13.78 16.26
N LEU A 64 -19.34 -13.37 17.28
CA LEU A 64 -18.30 -12.34 17.17
C LEU A 64 -17.21 -12.82 16.21
N HIS A 65 -17.01 -12.09 15.11
CA HIS A 65 -16.16 -12.49 13.99
C HIS A 65 -15.23 -11.36 13.55
N LEU A 66 -13.94 -11.65 13.49
CA LEU A 66 -12.86 -10.76 13.03
C LEU A 66 -12.60 -10.94 11.54
N THR A 67 -12.46 -9.82 10.84
CA THR A 67 -12.18 -9.74 9.41
C THR A 67 -11.02 -8.80 9.10
N THR A 68 -10.33 -9.05 7.99
CA THR A 68 -9.23 -8.25 7.47
C THR A 68 -9.13 -8.43 5.96
N ASP A 69 -8.56 -7.43 5.28
CA ASP A 69 -8.19 -7.45 3.86
C ASP A 69 -6.69 -7.68 3.61
N ASP A 70 -5.87 -7.80 4.67
CA ASP A 70 -4.44 -8.13 4.59
C ASP A 70 -4.17 -9.61 4.25
N GLU A 71 -3.13 -9.91 3.46
CA GLU A 71 -2.74 -11.29 3.09
C GLU A 71 -2.06 -12.10 4.23
N GLY A 72 -2.09 -11.62 5.48
CA GLY A 72 -1.53 -12.29 6.67
C GLY A 72 0.01 -12.34 6.75
N TYR A 73 0.72 -12.06 5.67
CA TYR A 73 2.18 -11.88 5.63
C TYR A 73 2.51 -10.56 4.94
N LEU A 74 3.28 -9.68 5.59
CA LEU A 74 3.53 -8.33 5.13
C LEU A 74 5.03 -7.97 5.16
N THR A 75 5.62 -7.83 3.97
CA THR A 75 6.96 -7.26 3.81
C THR A 75 6.89 -5.74 3.77
N VAL A 76 7.53 -5.07 4.72
CA VAL A 76 7.54 -3.61 4.87
C VAL A 76 8.98 -3.09 4.86
N ILE A 77 9.18 -1.77 4.70
CA ILE A 77 10.51 -1.18 4.55
C ILE A 77 10.86 -0.36 5.79
N GLN A 78 12.11 -0.46 6.26
CA GLN A 78 12.62 0.30 7.41
C GLN A 78 12.47 1.82 7.24
N GLY A 79 11.99 2.50 8.28
CA GLY A 79 11.76 3.95 8.34
C GLY A 79 10.39 4.43 7.81
N PHE A 80 9.58 3.53 7.26
CA PHE A 80 8.22 3.84 6.81
C PHE A 80 7.18 3.53 7.89
N ALA A 81 5.90 3.77 7.60
CA ALA A 81 4.76 3.32 8.40
C ALA A 81 3.85 2.36 7.62
N THR A 82 3.24 1.41 8.33
CA THR A 82 2.21 0.51 7.79
C THR A 82 0.99 0.46 8.72
N GLN A 83 -0.04 -0.27 8.33
CA GLN A 83 -1.17 -0.61 9.18
C GLN A 83 -1.53 -2.08 9.01
N LEU A 84 -2.18 -2.65 10.02
CA LEU A 84 -2.75 -3.98 10.04
C LEU A 84 -4.25 -3.85 10.34
N HIS A 85 -5.09 -4.29 9.42
CA HIS A 85 -6.54 -4.16 9.53
C HIS A 85 -7.13 -5.27 10.39
N CYS A 86 -7.94 -4.87 11.38
CA CYS A 86 -8.75 -5.78 12.18
C CYS A 86 -10.13 -5.14 12.35
N VAL A 87 -11.16 -5.82 11.85
CA VAL A 87 -12.54 -5.32 11.82
C VAL A 87 -13.47 -6.38 12.38
N LEU A 88 -14.10 -6.07 13.51
CA LEU A 88 -15.11 -6.89 14.16
C LEU A 88 -16.48 -6.67 13.50
N ASN A 89 -17.25 -7.73 13.31
CA ASN A 89 -18.60 -7.71 12.69
C ASN A 89 -19.69 -6.99 13.52
N THR A 90 -19.37 -6.56 14.74
CA THR A 90 -20.25 -5.81 15.65
C THR A 90 -19.37 -5.07 16.68
N CYS A 91 -19.93 -4.49 17.74
CA CYS A 91 -19.14 -3.84 18.81
C CYS A 91 -18.78 -4.78 19.95
N SER A 92 -17.52 -4.75 20.41
CA SER A 92 -17.09 -5.38 21.66
C SER A 92 -15.85 -4.70 22.26
N PRO A 93 -15.85 -4.38 23.57
CA PRO A 93 -14.69 -3.77 24.24
C PRO A 93 -13.48 -4.73 24.38
N ASN A 94 -13.65 -6.01 24.02
CA ASN A 94 -12.74 -7.10 24.35
C ASN A 94 -11.68 -7.40 23.27
N VAL A 95 -11.52 -6.55 22.25
CA VAL A 95 -10.49 -6.74 21.21
C VAL A 95 -9.11 -6.38 21.76
N VAL A 96 -8.13 -7.25 21.53
CA VAL A 96 -6.76 -7.15 22.06
C VAL A 96 -5.75 -7.23 20.91
N TRP A 97 -4.78 -6.30 20.90
CA TRP A 97 -3.61 -6.37 20.03
C TRP A 97 -2.38 -6.83 20.80
N SER A 98 -1.59 -7.72 20.19
CA SER A 98 -0.30 -8.16 20.71
C SER A 98 0.76 -8.30 19.60
N LYS A 99 2.04 -8.25 20.00
CA LYS A 99 3.23 -8.55 19.19
C LYS A 99 4.07 -9.57 19.96
N ASP A 100 4.35 -10.71 19.34
CA ASP A 100 5.15 -11.80 19.91
C ASP A 100 4.67 -12.23 21.31
N GLU A 101 3.35 -12.37 21.44
CA GLU A 101 2.59 -12.65 22.67
C GLU A 101 2.60 -11.52 23.74
N VAL A 102 3.29 -10.39 23.51
CA VAL A 102 3.26 -9.20 24.38
C VAL A 102 2.12 -8.26 23.97
N MET A 103 1.26 -7.91 24.92
CA MET A 103 0.09 -7.05 24.68
C MET A 103 0.51 -5.59 24.38
N ILE A 104 -0.04 -5.02 23.30
CA ILE A 104 0.15 -3.62 22.88
C ILE A 104 -1.07 -2.78 23.29
N PHE A 105 -2.29 -3.26 23.00
CA PHE A 105 -3.55 -2.60 23.33
C PHE A 105 -4.55 -3.59 23.93
N ASN A 106 -5.32 -3.13 24.91
CA ASN A 106 -6.49 -3.79 25.45
C ASN A 106 -7.72 -2.89 25.21
N GLY A 107 -8.63 -3.33 24.35
CA GLY A 107 -9.61 -2.44 23.71
C GLY A 107 -8.88 -1.27 23.03
N THR A 108 -9.24 -0.05 23.42
CA THR A 108 -8.60 1.18 22.94
C THR A 108 -7.40 1.66 23.77
N SER A 109 -7.09 1.00 24.89
CA SER A 109 -6.07 1.46 25.85
C SER A 109 -4.70 0.83 25.60
N PHE A 110 -3.66 1.66 25.46
CA PHE A 110 -2.27 1.19 25.30
C PHE A 110 -1.72 0.56 26.59
N VAL A 111 -1.01 -0.56 26.44
CA VAL A 111 -0.48 -1.37 27.55
C VAL A 111 1.05 -1.25 27.57
N LYS A 112 1.57 -0.54 28.60
CA LYS A 112 3.01 -0.28 28.71
C LYS A 112 3.77 -1.54 29.12
N SER A 113 4.78 -1.90 28.35
CA SER A 113 5.70 -3.01 28.65
C SER A 113 7.15 -2.62 28.36
N PRO A 114 8.17 -3.34 28.89
CA PRO A 114 9.58 -2.98 28.70
C PRO A 114 10.10 -3.14 27.25
N SER A 115 9.34 -3.82 26.38
CA SER A 115 9.75 -4.21 25.02
C SER A 115 8.90 -3.55 23.92
N ILE A 116 8.15 -2.49 24.25
CA ILE A 116 7.23 -1.78 23.35
C ILE A 116 7.36 -0.28 23.61
N ASP A 117 7.88 0.51 22.65
CA ASP A 117 7.78 1.98 22.69
C ASP A 117 6.38 2.40 22.21
N GLU A 118 5.68 3.17 23.05
CA GLU A 118 4.38 3.80 22.77
C GLU A 118 4.36 4.64 21.49
N LYS A 119 5.52 5.14 21.04
CA LYS A 119 5.64 5.93 19.80
C LYS A 119 5.59 5.12 18.52
N SER A 120 6.01 3.84 18.56
CA SER A 120 6.05 2.96 17.37
C SER A 120 4.66 2.47 16.94
N PHE A 121 3.63 2.71 17.77
CA PHE A 121 2.27 2.22 17.55
C PHE A 121 1.24 3.34 17.61
N LYS A 122 0.16 3.21 16.84
CA LYS A 122 -1.05 4.00 17.00
C LYS A 122 -2.25 3.15 16.65
N LEU A 123 -3.22 3.03 17.55
CA LEU A 123 -4.51 2.44 17.22
C LEU A 123 -5.37 3.47 16.47
N HIS A 124 -5.93 3.08 15.33
CA HIS A 124 -7.05 3.75 14.70
C HIS A 124 -8.32 2.97 15.07
N HIS A 125 -9.11 3.56 15.96
CA HIS A 125 -10.38 2.99 16.40
C HIS A 125 -11.55 3.75 15.75
N LYS A 126 -12.53 3.02 15.21
CA LYS A 126 -13.75 3.60 14.61
C LYS A 126 -14.92 2.62 14.76
N VAL A 127 -16.01 3.09 15.37
CA VAL A 127 -17.29 2.39 15.40
C VAL A 127 -18.11 2.77 14.16
N GLU A 128 -18.82 1.82 13.56
CA GLU A 128 -19.85 2.08 12.54
C GLU A 128 -21.20 1.49 13.00
N VAL A 129 -22.27 2.26 12.77
CA VAL A 129 -23.58 2.06 13.42
C VAL A 129 -24.67 1.81 12.38
N ASP A 130 -25.52 0.83 12.66
CA ASP A 130 -26.65 0.42 11.85
C ASP A 130 -27.93 1.16 12.29
N PHE A 131 -28.14 2.36 11.73
CA PHE A 131 -29.34 3.15 11.99
C PHE A 131 -30.62 2.53 11.41
N GLU A 132 -30.53 1.52 10.53
CA GLU A 132 -31.72 0.81 9.99
C GLU A 132 -32.23 -0.25 10.97
N LYS A 133 -31.33 -0.94 11.69
CA LYS A 133 -31.68 -1.76 12.88
C LYS A 133 -32.16 -0.89 14.05
N GLY A 134 -31.69 0.36 14.12
CA GLY A 134 -32.21 1.39 15.00
C GLY A 134 -31.50 1.50 16.35
N CYS A 135 -31.95 2.49 17.14
CA CYS A 135 -31.42 2.81 18.46
C CYS A 135 -32.43 2.49 19.56
N THR A 136 -31.93 2.02 20.71
CA THR A 136 -32.73 1.53 21.83
C THR A 136 -32.15 1.98 23.16
N SER A 137 -32.97 2.00 24.21
CA SER A 137 -32.59 2.43 25.57
C SER A 137 -31.95 3.82 25.65
N GLN A 138 -31.40 4.17 26.81
CA GLN A 138 -30.55 5.36 26.99
C GLN A 138 -29.21 4.91 27.58
N CYS A 139 -28.17 5.69 27.29
CA CYS A 139 -26.82 5.46 27.78
C CYS A 139 -26.15 6.78 28.20
N ASP A 140 -25.24 6.66 29.16
CA ASP A 140 -24.33 7.70 29.63
C ASP A 140 -23.02 7.06 30.15
N ASP A 141 -22.08 7.87 30.64
CA ASP A 141 -20.79 7.41 31.18
C ASP A 141 -20.92 6.39 32.35
N SER A 142 -22.09 6.27 32.96
CA SER A 142 -22.39 5.32 34.05
C SER A 142 -23.23 4.11 33.60
N THR A 143 -23.87 4.20 32.44
CA THR A 143 -24.78 3.21 31.86
C THR A 143 -24.32 2.82 30.45
N PRO A 144 -23.27 1.98 30.33
CA PRO A 144 -22.78 1.53 29.04
C PRO A 144 -23.81 0.66 28.31
N CYS A 145 -23.75 0.70 26.99
CA CYS A 145 -24.61 -0.11 26.12
C CYS A 145 -24.35 -1.62 26.25
N PRO A 146 -25.34 -2.46 25.92
CA PRO A 146 -25.13 -3.90 25.79
C PRO A 146 -24.14 -4.22 24.67
N GLU A 147 -23.51 -5.40 24.74
CA GLU A 147 -22.61 -5.90 23.69
C GLU A 147 -23.29 -5.88 22.31
N GLY A 148 -22.52 -5.57 21.26
CA GLY A 148 -23.04 -5.34 19.92
C GLY A 148 -23.77 -4.01 19.68
N SER A 149 -23.82 -3.12 20.68
CA SER A 149 -24.36 -1.75 20.55
C SER A 149 -23.37 -0.69 21.05
N SER A 150 -23.48 0.52 20.50
CA SER A 150 -22.66 1.67 20.90
C SER A 150 -23.53 2.89 21.23
N CYS A 151 -23.03 3.76 22.11
CA CYS A 151 -23.75 4.95 22.56
C CYS A 151 -23.58 6.09 21.55
N VAL A 152 -24.69 6.54 20.96
CA VAL A 152 -24.76 7.69 20.05
C VAL A 152 -25.92 8.57 20.48
N ASP A 153 -25.68 9.86 20.68
CA ASP A 153 -26.68 10.85 21.14
C ASP A 153 -27.53 10.36 22.34
N ASN A 154 -26.85 9.75 23.31
CA ASN A 154 -27.39 9.14 24.54
C ASN A 154 -28.36 7.96 24.31
N GLN A 155 -28.28 7.26 23.17
CA GLN A 155 -29.04 6.05 22.85
C GLN A 155 -28.11 4.91 22.39
N CYS A 156 -28.47 3.66 22.70
CA CYS A 156 -27.70 2.50 22.27
C CYS A 156 -28.15 2.04 20.88
N CYS A 157 -27.35 2.36 19.88
CA CYS A 157 -27.58 1.97 18.49
C CYS A 157 -26.84 0.68 18.16
N THR A 158 -27.47 -0.21 17.41
CA THR A 158 -26.83 -1.49 17.00
C THR A 158 -25.62 -1.22 16.10
N CYS A 159 -24.51 -1.90 16.33
CA CYS A 159 -23.32 -1.73 15.49
C CYS A 159 -23.43 -2.50 14.16
N SER A 160 -22.83 -1.95 13.10
CA SER A 160 -22.63 -2.66 11.83
C SER A 160 -21.24 -3.28 11.75
N LYS A 161 -20.24 -2.67 12.41
CA LYS A 161 -18.87 -3.18 12.62
C LYS A 161 -18.09 -2.26 13.57
N GLU A 162 -16.97 -2.75 14.08
CA GLU A 162 -16.00 -1.97 14.86
C GLU A 162 -14.57 -2.20 14.34
N GLU A 163 -13.89 -1.12 13.98
CA GLU A 163 -12.56 -1.13 13.36
C GLU A 163 -11.48 -0.85 14.42
N PHE A 164 -10.52 -1.77 14.57
CA PHE A 164 -9.37 -1.69 15.47
C PHE A 164 -8.06 -1.79 14.66
N THR A 165 -7.84 -0.85 13.73
CA THR A 165 -6.67 -0.91 12.83
C THR A 165 -5.39 -0.47 13.56
N LEU A 166 -4.37 -1.33 13.63
CA LEU A 166 -3.09 -1.02 14.28
C LEU A 166 -2.11 -0.41 13.27
N ILE A 167 -1.69 0.83 13.49
CA ILE A 167 -0.68 1.52 12.67
C ILE A 167 0.70 1.34 13.33
N LEU A 168 1.66 0.85 12.55
CA LEU A 168 3.08 0.74 12.93
C LEU A 168 3.84 1.94 12.34
N ARG A 169 4.70 2.58 13.13
CA ARG A 169 5.32 3.89 12.80
C ARG A 169 6.83 3.83 12.89
N ASN A 170 7.51 4.46 11.93
CA ASN A 170 8.99 4.53 11.82
C ASN A 170 9.67 3.15 12.00
N LEU A 171 9.23 2.19 11.19
CA LEU A 171 9.55 0.76 11.33
C LEU A 171 11.05 0.48 11.48
N THR A 172 11.42 -0.25 12.53
CA THR A 172 12.77 -0.74 12.78
C THR A 172 12.88 -2.24 12.49
N PHE A 173 14.09 -2.81 12.41
CA PHE A 173 14.24 -4.26 12.30
C PHE A 173 13.61 -5.02 13.49
N GLU A 174 13.61 -4.41 14.68
CA GLU A 174 12.97 -4.93 15.89
C GLU A 174 11.44 -4.96 15.79
N ASP A 175 10.83 -4.30 14.80
CA ASP A 175 9.40 -4.37 14.46
C ASP A 175 9.04 -5.52 13.51
N SER A 176 10.03 -6.32 13.08
CA SER A 176 9.75 -7.65 12.53
C SER A 176 9.26 -8.56 13.64
N GLY A 177 8.17 -9.28 13.42
CA GLY A 177 7.54 -10.10 14.45
C GLY A 177 6.14 -10.55 14.08
N ARG A 178 5.53 -11.33 14.97
CA ARG A 178 4.16 -11.80 14.80
C ARG A 178 3.20 -10.92 15.57
N TYR A 179 2.33 -10.25 14.85
CA TYR A 179 1.23 -9.45 15.40
C TYR A 179 -0.05 -10.29 15.43
N LYS A 180 -0.88 -10.09 16.46
CA LYS A 180 -2.22 -10.70 16.55
C LYS A 180 -3.26 -9.69 16.98
N CYS A 181 -4.40 -9.71 16.31
CA CYS A 181 -5.65 -9.12 16.79
C CYS A 181 -6.57 -10.26 17.22
N GLN A 182 -7.06 -10.27 18.46
CA GLN A 182 -7.84 -11.37 19.02
C GLN A 182 -8.97 -10.86 19.91
N ILE A 183 -10.03 -11.66 20.06
CA ILE A 183 -11.11 -11.35 21.02
C ILE A 183 -10.80 -12.03 22.35
N ALA A 184 -10.72 -11.26 23.43
CA ALA A 184 -10.35 -11.78 24.74
C ALA A 184 -11.32 -12.87 25.22
N ASN A 185 -10.75 -13.97 25.74
CA ASN A 185 -11.46 -15.18 26.19
C ASN A 185 -12.15 -15.99 25.07
N GLN A 186 -11.88 -15.70 23.80
CA GLN A 186 -12.34 -16.51 22.66
C GLN A 186 -11.15 -17.15 21.93
N SER A 187 -11.44 -18.11 21.04
CA SER A 187 -10.43 -18.77 20.19
C SER A 187 -10.15 -18.06 18.88
N GLU A 188 -10.89 -16.99 18.56
CA GLU A 188 -10.75 -16.30 17.29
C GLU A 188 -9.67 -15.21 17.34
N GLN A 189 -8.74 -15.30 16.39
CA GLN A 189 -7.61 -14.40 16.21
C GLN A 189 -7.25 -14.26 14.73
N LEU A 190 -6.87 -13.04 14.34
CA LEU A 190 -6.15 -12.73 13.11
C LEU A 190 -4.65 -12.67 13.43
N GLU A 191 -3.82 -13.32 12.62
CA GLU A 191 -2.37 -13.43 12.83
C GLU A 191 -1.64 -12.84 11.60
N PHE A 192 -0.75 -11.88 11.85
CA PHE A 192 -0.02 -11.13 10.82
C PHE A 192 1.49 -11.28 11.06
N GLN A 193 2.20 -11.87 10.12
CA GLN A 193 3.66 -11.92 10.15
C GLN A 193 4.24 -10.71 9.42
N VAL A 194 4.90 -9.82 10.16
CA VAL A 194 5.58 -8.64 9.61
C VAL A 194 7.07 -8.96 9.44
N GLU A 195 7.63 -8.62 8.28
CA GLU A 195 9.07 -8.66 7.99
C GLU A 195 9.53 -7.25 7.57
N VAL A 196 10.46 -6.66 8.33
CA VAL A 196 11.00 -5.33 8.03
C VAL A 196 12.29 -5.45 7.23
N LEU A 197 12.23 -5.06 5.97
CA LEU A 197 13.32 -5.10 5.00
C LEU A 197 14.24 -3.86 5.14
N GLU A 198 15.54 -4.08 4.91
CA GLU A 198 16.53 -2.99 4.86
C GLU A 198 16.23 -2.02 3.70
N SER A 199 16.41 -0.73 3.98
CA SER A 199 16.02 0.37 3.10
C SER A 199 17.25 1.01 2.46
N GLY A 200 17.32 1.03 1.13
CA GLY A 200 18.44 1.60 0.37
C GLY A 200 19.73 0.77 0.42
N LEU A 201 20.79 1.31 -0.19
CA LEU A 201 22.17 0.83 -0.04
C LEU A 201 22.88 1.46 1.17
N LYS A 202 22.14 2.21 2.00
CA LYS A 202 22.67 3.10 3.05
C LYS A 202 21.95 3.00 4.40
N GLY A 203 21.02 2.06 4.57
CA GLY A 203 20.41 1.72 5.86
C GLY A 203 19.39 2.75 6.37
N GLY A 204 18.26 2.90 5.69
CA GLY A 204 17.10 3.64 6.18
C GLY A 204 16.52 4.66 5.20
N PHE A 205 15.26 5.05 5.43
CA PHE A 205 14.70 6.24 4.78
C PHE A 205 15.35 7.50 5.38
N HIS A 206 15.86 8.42 4.54
CA HIS A 206 16.57 9.59 5.04
C HIS A 206 15.59 10.64 5.61
N GLU A 207 15.61 10.85 6.93
CA GLU A 207 14.82 11.87 7.68
C GLU A 207 14.92 13.30 7.09
N ASN A 208 15.99 13.57 6.34
CA ASN A 208 16.31 14.87 5.76
C ASN A 208 15.66 15.10 4.37
N ILE A 209 14.63 14.32 3.99
CA ILE A 209 13.85 14.51 2.76
C ILE A 209 12.69 15.46 3.05
N SER A 210 12.76 16.68 2.52
CA SER A 210 11.91 17.81 2.91
C SER A 210 11.24 18.52 1.74
N TYR A 211 10.89 17.78 0.68
CA TYR A 211 10.09 18.33 -0.42
C TYR A 211 8.60 18.22 -0.09
N ASP A 212 7.83 19.17 -0.62
CA ASP A 212 6.37 19.16 -0.58
C ASP A 212 5.81 19.38 -1.99
N HIS A 213 4.99 18.42 -2.43
CA HIS A 213 4.29 18.40 -3.72
C HIS A 213 2.79 18.19 -3.53
N SER A 214 2.25 18.38 -2.31
CA SER A 214 0.88 18.03 -1.93
C SER A 214 -0.19 18.67 -2.83
N GLU A 215 -0.02 19.95 -3.16
CA GLU A 215 -0.92 20.71 -4.04
C GLU A 215 -1.01 20.08 -5.45
N CYS A 216 0.13 19.92 -6.13
CA CYS A 216 0.19 19.27 -7.44
C CYS A 216 -0.33 17.82 -7.39
N CYS A 217 0.00 17.06 -6.35
CA CYS A 217 -0.52 15.70 -6.18
C CYS A 217 -2.03 15.62 -5.95
N GLN A 218 -2.61 16.63 -5.30
CA GLN A 218 -4.06 16.77 -5.13
C GLN A 218 -4.73 17.15 -6.46
N GLU A 219 -4.17 18.11 -7.22
CA GLU A 219 -4.66 18.47 -8.56
C GLU A 219 -4.62 17.28 -9.54
N LYS A 220 -3.57 16.45 -9.49
CA LYS A 220 -3.47 15.24 -10.34
C LYS A 220 -4.28 14.05 -9.81
N GLY A 221 -4.97 14.18 -8.68
CA GLY A 221 -5.87 13.14 -8.17
C GLY A 221 -5.18 11.83 -7.78
N ILE A 222 -4.01 11.90 -7.13
CA ILE A 222 -3.29 10.70 -6.67
C ILE A 222 -4.08 10.01 -5.55
N SER A 223 -4.16 8.67 -5.63
CA SER A 223 -4.92 7.82 -4.70
C SER A 223 -4.48 8.04 -3.24
N PRO A 224 -5.39 8.07 -2.24
CA PRO A 224 -5.06 8.39 -0.85
C PRO A 224 -3.87 7.63 -0.26
N LEU A 225 -3.79 6.32 -0.50
CA LEU A 225 -2.70 5.43 -0.06
C LEU A 225 -1.31 5.82 -0.61
N CYS A 226 -1.28 6.53 -1.74
CA CYS A 226 -0.06 6.88 -2.48
C CYS A 226 0.42 8.32 -2.21
N ARG A 227 -0.37 9.14 -1.50
CA ARG A 227 -0.06 10.57 -1.29
C ARG A 227 1.16 10.81 -0.40
N ALA A 228 1.58 9.84 0.42
CA ALA A 228 2.77 9.93 1.25
C ALA A 228 4.06 10.20 0.43
N MET A 229 4.13 9.73 -0.83
CA MET A 229 5.24 10.05 -1.75
C MET A 229 5.40 11.55 -2.00
N CYS A 230 4.31 12.32 -1.93
CA CYS A 230 4.29 13.74 -2.27
C CYS A 230 4.83 14.64 -1.16
N LYS A 231 4.83 14.15 0.09
CA LYS A 231 5.33 14.89 1.25
C LYS A 231 5.95 13.94 2.28
N PRO A 232 7.20 13.51 2.07
CA PRO A 232 7.83 12.46 2.87
C PRO A 232 7.92 12.72 4.38
N SER A 233 7.83 13.97 4.83
CA SER A 233 7.79 14.30 6.27
C SER A 233 6.60 13.69 7.02
N GLU A 234 5.52 13.33 6.30
CA GLU A 234 4.30 12.73 6.88
C GLU A 234 4.24 11.19 6.64
N MET A 235 5.21 10.62 5.93
CA MET A 235 5.22 9.21 5.51
C MET A 235 5.58 8.22 6.65
N ALA A 236 6.11 8.71 7.77
CA ALA A 236 6.25 7.93 9.00
C ALA A 236 4.98 7.97 9.90
N GLU A 237 3.98 8.79 9.56
CA GLU A 237 2.74 8.95 10.33
C GLU A 237 1.52 8.25 9.71
N HIS A 238 1.56 7.98 8.40
CA HIS A 238 0.51 7.40 7.59
C HIS A 238 0.99 6.12 6.88
N HIS A 239 0.15 5.09 6.80
CA HIS A 239 0.43 3.89 6.01
C HIS A 239 0.75 4.25 4.55
N PHE A 240 1.85 3.71 4.05
CA PHE A 240 2.26 3.83 2.66
C PHE A 240 2.70 2.46 2.12
N ASP A 241 1.81 1.81 1.38
CA ASP A 241 2.18 0.67 0.52
C ASP A 241 2.45 1.14 -0.93
N PRO A 242 3.73 1.22 -1.36
CA PRO A 242 4.06 1.51 -2.75
C PRO A 242 3.71 0.36 -3.72
N THR A 243 3.41 -0.85 -3.25
CA THR A 243 3.07 -2.00 -4.11
C THR A 243 1.63 -1.96 -4.65
N SER A 244 0.71 -1.33 -3.92
CA SER A 244 -0.69 -1.05 -4.29
C SER A 244 -0.87 0.15 -5.21
N CYS A 245 0.11 1.06 -5.29
CA CYS A 245 0.05 2.24 -6.15
C CYS A 245 0.02 1.87 -7.64
N LYS A 246 -0.90 2.49 -8.39
CA LYS A 246 -1.17 2.18 -9.80
C LYS A 246 -0.22 2.95 -10.72
N THR A 247 -0.22 2.59 -12.00
CA THR A 247 0.59 3.30 -13.02
C THR A 247 0.33 4.80 -13.03
N ASP A 248 -0.93 5.22 -12.92
CA ASP A 248 -1.28 6.64 -12.95
C ASP A 248 -0.90 7.39 -11.66
N ASP A 249 -0.94 6.75 -10.49
CA ASP A 249 -0.45 7.35 -9.23
C ASP A 249 1.04 7.71 -9.35
N TYR A 250 1.86 6.77 -9.82
CA TYR A 250 3.28 7.00 -10.06
C TYR A 250 3.54 8.04 -11.15
N LYS A 251 2.84 7.96 -12.28
CA LYS A 251 2.95 8.92 -13.39
C LYS A 251 2.61 10.35 -12.96
N ASN A 252 1.57 10.51 -12.15
CA ASN A 252 1.11 11.80 -11.63
C ASN A 252 2.07 12.35 -10.56
N PHE A 253 2.58 11.49 -9.66
CA PHE A 253 3.63 11.87 -8.71
C PHE A 253 4.90 12.33 -9.43
N LEU A 254 5.37 11.54 -10.42
CA LEU A 254 6.59 11.83 -11.18
C LEU A 254 6.46 13.12 -11.99
N TYR A 255 5.29 13.44 -12.54
CA TYR A 255 5.03 14.74 -13.17
C TYR A 255 5.32 15.90 -12.20
N CYS A 256 4.84 15.82 -10.95
CA CYS A 256 5.09 16.84 -9.92
C CYS A 256 6.58 16.88 -9.51
N ALA A 257 7.17 15.72 -9.18
CA ALA A 257 8.56 15.59 -8.72
C ALA A 257 9.64 15.90 -9.78
N THR A 258 9.23 16.07 -11.05
CA THR A 258 10.10 16.45 -12.17
C THR A 258 9.77 17.82 -12.77
N GLU A 259 9.16 18.71 -11.98
CA GLU A 259 8.79 20.08 -12.39
C GLU A 259 7.89 20.05 -13.65
N ASN A 260 6.67 19.55 -13.46
CA ASN A 260 5.67 19.38 -14.52
C ASN A 260 6.15 18.51 -15.70
N GLY A 261 6.96 17.49 -15.42
CA GLY A 261 7.54 16.58 -16.42
C GLY A 261 8.75 17.12 -17.18
N THR A 262 9.28 18.30 -16.83
CA THR A 262 10.32 18.99 -17.62
C THR A 262 11.75 18.61 -17.28
N ARG A 263 12.03 18.19 -16.03
CA ARG A 263 13.36 17.79 -15.57
C ARG A 263 13.57 16.27 -15.58
N SER A 264 14.84 15.88 -15.55
CA SER A 264 15.25 14.48 -15.45
C SER A 264 16.38 14.34 -14.43
N HIS A 265 16.13 13.57 -13.39
CA HIS A 265 17.03 13.33 -12.27
C HIS A 265 17.89 12.07 -12.47
N ILE A 266 17.83 11.44 -13.66
CA ILE A 266 18.59 10.23 -14.03
C ILE A 266 20.10 10.36 -13.71
N HIS A 267 20.68 11.55 -13.89
CA HIS A 267 22.09 11.80 -13.53
C HIS A 267 22.35 11.66 -12.02
N CYS A 268 21.44 12.16 -11.18
CA CYS A 268 21.50 11.96 -9.74
C CYS A 268 21.27 10.49 -9.37
N CYS A 269 20.23 9.84 -9.91
CA CYS A 269 19.97 8.42 -9.65
C CYS A 269 21.17 7.52 -10.00
N LYS A 270 21.81 7.75 -11.16
CA LYS A 270 23.04 7.07 -11.56
C LYS A 270 24.20 7.31 -10.57
N THR A 271 24.27 8.49 -9.97
CA THR A 271 25.29 8.85 -8.96
C THR A 271 24.99 8.21 -7.60
N GLN A 272 23.71 8.00 -7.26
CA GLN A 272 23.27 7.27 -6.07
C GLN A 272 23.24 5.74 -6.26
N LEU A 273 23.84 5.21 -7.34
CA LEU A 273 23.89 3.79 -7.68
C LEU A 273 22.53 3.10 -7.92
N VAL A 274 21.47 3.87 -8.17
CA VAL A 274 20.15 3.35 -8.55
C VAL A 274 20.27 2.54 -9.85
N PRO A 275 19.76 1.30 -9.93
CA PRO A 275 19.83 0.46 -11.13
C PRO A 275 19.15 1.11 -12.34
N SER A 276 19.69 0.87 -13.53
CA SER A 276 19.20 1.52 -14.76
C SER A 276 17.77 1.17 -15.16
N PHE A 277 17.22 0.04 -14.69
CA PHE A 277 15.81 -0.31 -14.89
C PHE A 277 14.85 0.50 -13.99
N CYS A 278 15.37 1.26 -13.03
CA CYS A 278 14.62 2.17 -12.18
C CYS A 278 14.69 3.63 -12.64
N TYR A 279 15.44 3.95 -13.70
CA TYR A 279 15.53 5.32 -14.25
C TYR A 279 14.20 5.85 -14.79
N ASP A 280 13.22 4.99 -15.08
CA ASP A 280 11.83 5.37 -15.35
C ASP A 280 11.27 6.20 -14.16
N PHE A 281 11.60 5.85 -12.91
CA PHE A 281 11.30 6.63 -11.69
C PHE A 281 12.30 7.76 -11.41
N CYS A 282 13.04 8.24 -12.40
CA CYS A 282 13.95 9.38 -12.27
C CYS A 282 13.69 10.45 -13.34
N SER A 283 12.55 10.37 -14.04
CA SER A 283 12.20 11.26 -15.15
C SER A 283 10.68 11.42 -15.30
N GLY A 284 10.25 12.48 -15.99
CA GLY A 284 8.83 12.69 -16.30
C GLY A 284 8.24 11.75 -17.36
N ASP A 285 9.05 10.95 -18.07
CA ASP A 285 8.61 10.07 -19.18
C ASP A 285 8.11 8.68 -18.70
N PHE A 286 7.52 8.62 -17.51
CA PHE A 286 7.02 7.37 -16.93
C PHE A 286 5.76 6.88 -17.64
N LYS A 287 5.90 5.77 -18.36
CA LYS A 287 4.84 5.23 -19.24
C LYS A 287 4.01 4.11 -18.62
N MET A 288 4.61 3.24 -17.80
CA MET A 288 3.93 2.08 -17.23
C MET A 288 4.68 1.49 -16.03
N LEU A 289 3.95 1.13 -14.96
CA LEU A 289 4.48 0.31 -13.89
C LEU A 289 4.63 -1.15 -14.36
N ARG A 290 5.86 -1.68 -14.39
CA ARG A 290 6.16 -3.07 -14.78
C ARG A 290 6.42 -3.96 -13.58
N ARG A 291 6.29 -5.29 -13.70
CA ARG A 291 6.58 -6.21 -12.58
C ARG A 291 8.00 -6.07 -12.01
N ALA A 292 8.99 -5.81 -12.86
CA ALA A 292 10.38 -5.55 -12.45
C ALA A 292 10.54 -4.24 -11.64
N HIS A 293 9.63 -3.27 -11.81
CA HIS A 293 9.69 -1.98 -11.10
C HIS A 293 9.42 -2.14 -9.60
N ARG A 294 8.85 -3.27 -9.15
CA ARG A 294 8.76 -3.64 -7.72
C ARG A 294 10.13 -3.80 -7.06
N LEU A 295 11.21 -4.02 -7.82
CA LEU A 295 12.58 -4.03 -7.28
C LEU A 295 13.18 -2.63 -7.11
N CYS A 296 12.49 -1.57 -7.57
CA CYS A 296 12.90 -0.18 -7.34
C CYS A 296 12.49 0.34 -5.97
N LEU A 297 11.66 -0.39 -5.24
CA LEU A 297 11.18 -0.04 -3.89
C LEU A 297 12.34 0.04 -2.89
N TYR A 298 13.30 -0.88 -3.02
CA TYR A 298 14.57 -0.87 -2.29
C TYR A 298 15.44 0.37 -2.53
N TYR A 299 15.17 1.16 -3.57
CA TYR A 299 15.93 2.36 -3.96
C TYR A 299 15.12 3.66 -3.81
N LEU A 300 13.94 3.61 -3.16
CA LEU A 300 13.14 4.81 -2.91
C LEU A 300 13.88 5.90 -2.11
N PRO A 301 14.70 5.61 -1.08
CA PRO A 301 15.47 6.64 -0.38
C PRO A 301 16.43 7.40 -1.32
N GLU A 302 17.17 6.68 -2.17
CA GLU A 302 18.10 7.24 -3.14
C GLU A 302 17.39 8.06 -4.24
N ILE A 303 16.23 7.59 -4.71
CA ILE A 303 15.41 8.31 -5.70
C ILE A 303 14.81 9.59 -5.07
N PHE A 304 14.31 9.52 -3.84
CA PHE A 304 13.66 10.66 -3.18
C PHE A 304 14.68 11.71 -2.73
N ASP A 305 15.91 11.33 -2.36
CA ASP A 305 17.00 12.30 -2.16
C ASP A 305 17.34 13.07 -3.44
N CYS A 306 17.17 12.48 -4.63
CA CYS A 306 17.36 13.20 -5.88
C CYS A 306 16.28 14.29 -6.13
N TYR A 307 15.01 14.02 -5.80
CA TYR A 307 13.97 15.07 -5.79
C TYR A 307 14.26 16.15 -4.75
N ASN A 308 14.63 15.74 -3.54
CA ASN A 308 14.97 16.62 -2.41
C ASN A 308 16.09 17.61 -2.76
N ARG A 309 17.14 17.16 -3.48
CA ARG A 309 18.22 18.01 -3.98
C ARG A 309 17.71 19.08 -4.94
N ALA A 310 16.88 18.71 -5.91
CA ALA A 310 16.30 19.65 -6.87
C ALA A 310 15.36 20.66 -6.19
N TYR A 311 14.46 20.18 -5.33
CA TYR A 311 13.54 21.01 -4.54
C TYR A 311 14.31 22.02 -3.67
N ARG A 312 15.39 21.60 -3.00
CA ARG A 312 16.22 22.47 -2.18
C ARG A 312 16.90 23.57 -2.98
N MET A 313 17.30 23.32 -4.22
CA MET A 313 17.83 24.35 -5.14
C MET A 313 16.76 25.34 -5.63
N LEU A 314 15.48 24.95 -5.69
CA LEU A 314 14.37 25.85 -6.03
C LEU A 314 13.98 26.75 -4.85
N VAL A 315 13.86 26.17 -3.65
CA VAL A 315 13.42 26.88 -2.42
C VAL A 315 14.55 27.72 -1.82
N ASN A 316 15.80 27.26 -1.92
CA ASN A 316 16.99 27.99 -1.51
C ASN A 316 17.87 28.23 -2.75
N PRO A 317 17.47 29.13 -3.67
CA PRO A 317 18.33 29.49 -4.79
C PRO A 317 19.64 30.05 -4.23
N PRO A 318 20.81 29.61 -4.71
CA PRO A 318 22.08 30.12 -4.22
C PRO A 318 22.13 31.64 -4.44
N LEU A 319 22.53 32.37 -3.39
CA LEU A 319 22.76 33.81 -3.45
C LEU A 319 24.05 34.11 -4.24
N GLU A 320 24.06 33.76 -5.53
CA GLU A 320 25.05 34.27 -6.46
C GLU A 320 24.88 35.79 -6.52
N HIS A 321 25.87 36.45 -5.93
CA HIS A 321 26.10 37.88 -5.99
C HIS A 321 26.02 38.34 -7.45
N PHE A 322 24.87 38.92 -7.83
CA PHE A 322 24.65 39.62 -9.10
C PHE A 322 25.59 40.82 -9.19
N ARG A 323 26.84 40.53 -9.53
CA ARG A 323 27.87 41.51 -9.80
C ARG A 323 27.54 42.13 -11.15
N SER A 324 26.67 43.14 -11.11
CA SER A 324 26.12 43.85 -12.26
C SER A 324 27.26 44.41 -13.12
N ARG A 325 27.73 43.61 -14.07
CA ARG A 325 28.85 43.97 -14.91
C ARG A 325 28.35 44.85 -16.04
N ASP A 326 28.58 46.14 -15.83
CA ASP A 326 28.59 47.19 -16.83
C ASP A 326 27.24 47.43 -17.52
N SER A 327 26.43 48.25 -16.85
CA SER A 327 25.38 49.04 -17.50
C SER A 327 26.02 49.96 -18.55
N VAL A 328 26.15 49.49 -19.79
CA VAL A 328 26.54 50.33 -20.93
C VAL A 328 25.38 51.28 -21.23
N PRO A 329 25.52 52.60 -21.07
CA PRO A 329 24.45 53.53 -21.41
C PRO A 329 24.27 53.55 -22.93
N VAL A 330 23.02 53.55 -23.41
CA VAL A 330 22.72 53.67 -24.84
C VAL A 330 22.90 55.12 -25.28
N THR A 331 24.15 55.56 -25.41
CA THR A 331 24.50 56.87 -25.98
C THR A 331 24.33 56.84 -27.48
N GLN A 332 23.09 57.10 -27.91
CA GLN A 332 22.66 57.63 -29.21
C GLN A 332 23.80 57.95 -30.20
N PHE A 333 24.13 57.01 -31.08
CA PHE A 333 24.99 57.27 -32.23
C PHE A 333 24.21 58.07 -33.28
N SER A 334 24.47 59.36 -33.39
CA SER A 334 24.03 60.17 -34.52
C SER A 334 24.97 60.01 -35.71
N TRP A 335 24.41 59.96 -36.92
CA TRP A 335 25.20 59.99 -38.15
C TRP A 335 25.67 61.42 -38.44
N ASN A 336 26.95 61.60 -38.72
CA ASN A 336 27.43 62.72 -39.51
C ASN A 336 28.52 62.22 -40.49
N GLN A 337 28.63 62.86 -41.66
CA GLN A 337 29.32 62.29 -42.83
C GLN A 337 30.60 63.05 -43.21
N SER A 338 31.48 62.35 -43.94
CA SER A 338 32.57 62.89 -44.79
C SER A 338 33.83 63.41 -44.07
N PRO A 339 35.01 63.48 -44.76
CA PRO A 339 35.25 63.24 -46.19
C PRO A 339 36.23 62.10 -46.56
N LYS A 340 36.42 61.98 -47.88
CA LYS A 340 37.06 60.94 -48.73
C LYS A 340 38.52 60.54 -48.39
N PRO A 341 38.98 59.36 -48.88
CA PRO A 341 40.38 58.94 -48.85
C PRO A 341 41.26 59.63 -49.93
N LEU A 342 42.57 59.37 -49.83
CA LEU A 342 43.61 59.61 -50.85
C LEU A 342 43.52 58.58 -52.00
#